data_AF-A0A2T6ZMQ9-F1
#
_entry.id   AF-A0A2T6ZMQ9-F1
#
_cell.length_a   1.000
_cell.length_b   1.000
_cell.length_c   1.000
_cell.angle_alpha   90.00
_cell.angle_beta   90.00
_cell.angle_gamma   90.00
#
_symmetry.space_group_name_H-M   'P 1'
#
loop_
_entity.id
_entity.type
_entity.pdbx_description
1 polymer ?
#
loop_
_entity_poly.entity_id
_entity_poly.type
_entity_poly.pdbx_seq_one_letter_code
_entity_poly.pdbx_strand_id
1 'polypeptide(L)'
;MSAVVTPMSKEGVLDGKVKNGHYIPNKYVQAQQEGLVHELRKERILDIQSIHKAGVQDPRGFILERDPSSRLLTTHFVTEGFLEDVRNRISEKISTQMWSDLEFLDTRLSSADTSALVNLLTAPDGSPLEGIDAFVVSTALLPSLTADSASYAKSLAEKAHTKGAPNPTLEPRDLSKHLSSKAPRQVISHYISALHPSALSLLNSHFESLKSSEINDAKQIFADRYYTRLVVHKRAIDGLSDKSLRFKLEADLLIHCREVIIPSLSEYITTTPGVEELCVKLKEARELGGIFSHLATFIGDKVPDMDAMQAVKESMIQDLKAQLQPSNDPAEIVLLVLLILLARRGHGALRFSEKYIPVFVPKKQRKQKGAEEGVAEKLLREAKRKKLSKGVPELLDGVMSTIAKKQKVEEEDLEKLKGIGNNMVEFGLGSD
;
A
#
# COMPACT_ATOMS: atom_id res chain seq x y z
N MET A 1 52.40 -72.64 3.90
CA MET A 1 52.28 -73.83 4.77
C MET A 1 51.07 -73.62 5.65
N SER A 2 49.99 -74.34 5.36
CA SER A 2 48.72 -74.28 6.08
C SER A 2 48.86 -75.09 7.37
N ALA A 3 48.75 -74.44 8.53
CA ALA A 3 48.61 -75.12 9.80
C ALA A 3 47.14 -75.47 9.97
N VAL A 4 46.80 -76.73 9.69
CA VAL A 4 45.51 -77.33 10.05
C VAL A 4 45.47 -77.42 11.57
N VAL A 5 44.62 -76.60 12.19
CA VAL A 5 44.29 -76.71 13.61
C VAL A 5 43.21 -77.77 13.75
N THR A 6 43.61 -78.95 14.19
CA THR A 6 42.71 -80.06 14.55
C THR A 6 41.81 -79.63 15.71
N PRO A 7 40.50 -79.94 15.70
CA PRO A 7 39.63 -79.65 16.84
C PRO A 7 39.89 -80.68 17.95
N MET A 8 40.80 -80.36 18.86
CA MET A 8 40.94 -80.94 20.19
C MET A 8 40.74 -79.77 21.17
N SER A 9 39.99 -79.80 22.25
CA SER A 9 39.26 -80.83 22.98
C SER A 9 38.30 -80.07 23.94
N LYS A 10 37.62 -80.80 24.83
CA LYS A 10 36.70 -80.29 25.88
C LYS A 10 37.19 -79.01 26.58
N GLU A 11 36.23 -78.18 27.01
CA GLU A 11 36.43 -77.00 27.86
C GLU A 11 37.59 -77.16 28.85
N GLY A 12 38.57 -76.25 28.80
CA GLY A 12 39.54 -76.05 29.87
C GLY A 12 40.89 -76.77 29.75
N VAL A 13 41.20 -77.46 28.64
CA VAL A 13 42.54 -78.03 28.44
C VAL A 13 43.17 -77.44 27.17
N LEU A 14 44.09 -76.50 27.37
CA LEU A 14 45.03 -76.06 26.33
C LEU A 14 46.28 -76.93 26.40
N ASP A 15 46.48 -77.77 25.40
CA ASP A 15 47.77 -78.41 25.17
C ASP A 15 48.40 -77.77 23.92
N GLY A 16 49.39 -76.89 24.15
CA GLY A 16 50.08 -76.16 23.08
C GLY A 16 50.71 -74.85 23.55
N LYS A 17 51.98 -74.60 23.15
CA LYS A 17 52.65 -73.30 23.33
C LYS A 17 52.34 -72.38 22.15
N VAL A 18 51.41 -71.44 22.33
CA VAL A 18 51.25 -70.31 21.41
C VAL A 18 52.15 -69.17 21.89
N LYS A 19 53.21 -68.83 21.13
CA LYS A 19 53.99 -67.60 21.40
C LYS A 19 53.05 -66.39 21.26
N ASN A 20 52.82 -65.67 22.35
CA ASN A 20 51.95 -64.48 22.46
C ASN A 20 50.44 -64.71 22.24
N GLY A 21 49.95 -65.95 22.33
CA GLY A 21 48.52 -66.23 22.29
C GLY A 21 47.84 -65.90 23.62
N HIS A 22 46.75 -65.13 23.58
CA HIS A 22 45.90 -64.91 24.75
C HIS A 22 44.72 -65.88 24.65
N TYR A 23 44.53 -66.71 25.68
CA TYR A 23 43.35 -67.56 25.79
C TYR A 23 42.24 -66.82 26.53
N ILE A 24 41.08 -66.72 25.91
CA ILE A 24 39.87 -66.19 26.54
C ILE A 24 38.90 -67.37 26.72
N PRO A 25 38.57 -67.77 27.96
CA PRO A 25 37.65 -68.87 28.20
C PRO A 25 36.26 -68.60 27.60
N ASN A 26 35.64 -69.60 26.98
CA ASN A 26 34.30 -69.45 26.40
C ASN A 26 33.24 -68.97 27.40
N LYS A 27 33.30 -69.44 28.66
CA LYS A 27 32.42 -68.98 29.74
C LYS A 27 32.55 -67.49 30.01
N TYR A 28 33.76 -66.93 29.88
CA TYR A 28 34.01 -65.50 30.04
C TYR A 28 33.37 -64.71 28.89
N VAL A 29 33.54 -65.18 27.65
CA VAL A 29 32.91 -64.56 26.47
C VAL A 29 31.39 -64.59 26.58
N GLN A 30 30.80 -65.71 26.99
CA GLN A 30 29.35 -65.83 27.22
C GLN A 30 28.85 -64.86 28.30
N ALA A 31 29.54 -64.79 29.44
CA ALA A 31 29.19 -63.86 30.51
C ALA A 31 29.27 -62.38 30.06
N GLN A 32 30.28 -62.02 29.25
CA GLN A 32 30.37 -60.68 28.67
C GLN A 32 29.23 -60.38 27.70
N GLN A 33 28.89 -61.35 26.84
CA GLN A 33 27.77 -61.23 25.90
C GLN A 33 26.43 -61.10 26.63
N GLU A 34 26.19 -61.88 27.69
CA GLU A 34 25.00 -61.73 28.55
C GLU A 34 24.97 -60.37 29.24
N GLY A 35 26.13 -59.87 29.69
CA GLY A 35 26.29 -58.53 30.24
C GLY A 35 25.84 -57.44 29.27
N LEU A 36 26.26 -57.51 28.01
CA LEU A 36 25.84 -56.56 26.95
C LEU A 36 24.32 -56.58 26.72
N VAL A 37 23.69 -57.75 26.78
CA VAL A 37 22.24 -57.88 26.63
C VAL A 37 21.51 -57.25 27.81
N HIS A 38 22.04 -57.43 29.03
CA HIS A 38 21.49 -56.79 30.21
C HIS A 38 21.65 -55.26 30.15
N GLU A 39 22.81 -54.78 29.69
CA GLU A 39 23.08 -53.36 29.45
C GLU A 39 22.10 -52.77 28.42
N LEU A 40 21.91 -53.43 27.26
CA LEU A 40 20.93 -52.99 26.27
C LEU A 40 19.51 -52.91 26.85
N ARG A 41 19.09 -53.88 27.67
CA ARG A 41 17.76 -53.85 28.30
C ARG A 41 17.61 -52.72 29.32
N LYS A 42 18.68 -52.41 30.04
CA LYS A 42 18.70 -51.41 31.12
C LYS A 42 18.83 -49.99 30.57
N GLU A 43 19.87 -49.76 29.78
CA GLU A 43 20.23 -48.44 29.25
C GLU A 43 19.50 -48.12 27.93
N ARG A 44 18.90 -49.14 27.29
CA ARG A 44 18.08 -49.05 26.07
C ARG A 44 18.84 -48.63 24.80
N ILE A 45 20.17 -48.49 24.91
CA ILE A 45 21.11 -48.13 23.86
C ILE A 45 22.40 -48.93 24.04
N LEU A 46 23.05 -49.34 22.95
CA LEU A 46 24.33 -50.04 22.98
C LEU A 46 25.20 -49.71 21.77
N ASP A 47 26.48 -49.40 22.01
CA ASP A 47 27.47 -49.12 20.95
C ASP A 47 27.99 -50.41 20.27
N ILE A 48 28.14 -50.38 18.94
CA ILE A 48 28.68 -51.48 18.14
C ILE A 48 30.10 -51.85 18.57
N GLN A 49 30.96 -50.88 18.92
CA GLN A 49 32.33 -51.23 19.30
C GLN A 49 32.37 -52.05 20.60
N SER A 50 31.44 -51.78 21.53
CA SER A 50 31.29 -52.55 22.76
C SER A 50 30.91 -54.01 22.47
N ILE A 51 30.09 -54.26 21.44
CA ILE A 51 29.74 -55.61 20.98
C ILE A 51 30.94 -56.32 20.34
N HIS A 52 31.69 -55.63 19.49
CA HIS A 52 32.91 -56.19 18.90
C HIS A 52 33.99 -56.50 19.95
N LYS A 53 34.15 -55.66 20.98
CA LYS A 53 35.09 -55.90 22.09
C LYS A 53 34.75 -57.16 22.90
N ALA A 54 33.48 -57.56 22.93
CA ALA A 54 33.04 -58.82 23.54
C ALA A 54 33.19 -60.06 22.63
N GLY A 55 33.88 -59.93 21.49
CA GLY A 55 34.19 -61.05 20.60
C GLY A 55 33.06 -61.46 19.65
N VAL A 56 32.04 -60.62 19.47
CA VAL A 56 30.94 -60.88 18.52
C VAL A 56 31.34 -60.42 17.11
N GLN A 57 31.30 -61.34 16.14
CA GLN A 57 31.67 -61.07 14.74
C GLN A 57 30.56 -60.37 13.94
N ASP A 58 29.29 -60.72 14.20
CA ASP A 58 28.11 -60.09 13.59
C ASP A 58 27.25 -59.42 14.68
N PRO A 59 27.50 -58.14 15.02
CA PRO A 59 26.73 -57.41 16.01
C PRO A 59 25.25 -57.34 15.67
N ARG A 60 24.90 -57.20 14.38
CA ARG A 60 23.51 -57.03 13.95
C ARG A 60 22.72 -58.31 14.14
N GLY A 61 23.24 -59.45 13.67
CA GLY A 61 22.62 -60.74 13.91
C GLY A 61 22.50 -61.05 15.40
N PHE A 62 23.55 -60.78 16.18
CA PHE A 62 23.59 -61.02 17.63
C PHE A 62 22.49 -60.27 18.40
N ILE A 63 22.30 -58.98 18.09
CA ILE A 63 21.29 -58.15 18.75
C ILE A 63 19.89 -58.53 18.29
N LEU A 64 19.66 -58.67 16.98
CA LEU A 64 18.32 -58.99 16.44
C LEU A 64 17.80 -60.35 16.87
N GLU A 65 18.68 -61.33 17.13
CA GLU A 65 18.30 -62.62 17.71
C GLU A 65 17.72 -62.48 19.12
N ARG A 66 18.18 -61.49 19.89
CA ARG A 66 17.87 -61.31 21.33
C ARG A 66 16.84 -60.23 21.61
N ASP A 67 16.80 -59.22 20.74
CA ASP A 67 15.77 -58.19 20.70
C ASP A 67 15.44 -57.86 19.23
N PRO A 68 14.42 -58.53 18.66
CA PRO A 68 14.00 -58.31 17.28
C PRO A 68 13.47 -56.88 17.01
N SER A 69 13.10 -56.14 18.07
CA SER A 69 12.60 -54.78 17.96
C SER A 69 13.71 -53.72 17.92
N SER A 70 14.95 -54.11 18.24
CA SER A 70 16.09 -53.21 18.21
C SER A 70 16.40 -52.74 16.79
N ARG A 71 16.74 -51.45 16.67
CA ARG A 71 17.14 -50.84 15.40
C ARG A 71 18.59 -50.39 15.48
N LEU A 72 19.32 -50.63 14.40
CA LEU A 72 20.63 -50.04 14.20
C LEU A 72 20.45 -48.62 13.64
N LEU A 73 21.07 -47.64 14.29
CA LEU A 73 21.24 -46.29 13.74
C LEU A 73 22.42 -46.31 12.75
N THR A 74 23.57 -45.78 13.14
CA THR A 74 24.85 -45.87 12.42
C THR A 74 25.86 -46.67 13.22
N THR A 75 26.14 -46.26 14.46
CA THR A 75 27.09 -46.90 15.37
C THR A 75 26.47 -47.45 16.64
N HIS A 76 25.20 -47.11 16.92
CA HIS A 76 24.48 -47.55 18.10
C HIS A 76 23.22 -48.36 17.75
N PHE A 77 22.95 -49.40 18.53
CA PHE A 77 21.66 -50.07 18.61
C PHE A 77 20.77 -49.35 19.62
N VAL A 78 19.52 -49.13 19.26
CA VAL A 78 18.48 -48.57 20.13
C VAL A 78 17.28 -49.50 20.17
N THR A 79 16.72 -49.69 21.36
CA THR A 79 15.49 -50.48 21.55
C THR A 79 14.25 -49.66 21.19
N GLU A 80 13.11 -50.30 20.92
CA GLU A 80 11.85 -49.56 20.68
C GLU A 80 11.43 -48.71 21.89
N GLY A 81 11.70 -49.19 23.12
CA GLY A 81 11.44 -48.41 24.33
C GLY A 81 12.27 -47.11 24.41
N PHE A 82 13.49 -47.09 23.88
CA PHE A 82 14.27 -45.85 23.76
C PHE A 82 13.61 -44.90 22.77
N LEU A 83 13.18 -45.40 21.61
CA LEU A 83 12.51 -44.59 20.59
C LEU A 83 11.22 -43.98 21.13
N GLU A 84 10.44 -44.74 21.90
CA GLU A 84 9.21 -44.26 22.53
C GLU A 84 9.47 -43.18 23.58
N ASP A 85 10.47 -43.34 24.45
CA ASP A 85 10.85 -42.31 25.42
C ASP A 85 11.25 -40.99 24.73
N VAL A 86 12.05 -41.09 23.67
CA VAL A 86 12.50 -39.95 22.87
C VAL A 86 11.31 -39.30 22.16
N ARG A 87 10.45 -40.10 21.52
CA ARG A 87 9.25 -39.63 20.83
C ARG A 87 8.32 -38.90 21.78
N ASN A 88 8.08 -39.44 22.97
CA ASN A 88 7.19 -38.83 23.96
C ASN A 88 7.72 -37.48 24.44
N ARG A 89 9.03 -37.38 24.73
CA ARG A 89 9.67 -36.12 25.15
C ARG A 89 9.63 -35.04 24.07
N ILE A 90 9.87 -35.42 22.82
CA ILE A 90 9.85 -34.49 21.69
C ILE A 90 8.42 -34.07 21.35
N SER A 91 7.45 -35.00 21.40
CA SER A 91 6.06 -34.77 21.00
C SER A 91 5.40 -33.64 21.80
N GLU A 92 5.64 -33.57 23.11
CA GLU A 92 5.10 -32.52 23.98
C GLU A 92 5.59 -31.12 23.53
N LYS A 93 6.90 -30.98 23.31
CA LYS A 93 7.50 -29.72 22.87
C LYS A 93 7.13 -29.35 21.44
N ILE A 94 7.09 -30.33 20.52
CA ILE A 94 6.67 -30.11 19.13
C ILE A 94 5.21 -29.63 19.07
N SER A 95 4.32 -30.20 19.90
CA SER A 95 2.91 -29.80 19.90
C SER A 95 2.66 -28.35 20.34
N THR A 96 3.55 -27.79 21.16
CA THR A 96 3.39 -26.46 21.77
C THR A 96 4.27 -25.39 21.12
N GLN A 97 5.51 -25.76 20.77
CA GLN A 97 6.54 -24.84 20.30
C GLN A 97 6.99 -25.13 18.86
N MET A 98 6.58 -26.26 18.28
CA MET A 98 7.00 -26.74 16.95
C MET A 98 8.51 -27.07 16.84
N TRP A 99 9.26 -27.04 17.93
CA TRP A 99 10.64 -27.50 18.02
C TRP A 99 10.94 -28.14 19.36
N SER A 100 11.99 -28.97 19.43
CA SER A 100 12.52 -29.55 20.65
C SER A 100 14.04 -29.57 20.58
N ASP A 101 14.67 -29.26 21.70
CA ASP A 101 16.09 -29.48 21.92
C ASP A 101 16.38 -30.98 22.14
N LEU A 102 17.50 -31.45 21.60
CA LEU A 102 18.07 -32.79 21.73
C LEU A 102 19.25 -32.86 22.70
N GLU A 103 19.59 -31.80 23.43
CA GLU A 103 20.68 -31.80 24.42
C GLU A 103 20.56 -32.95 25.45
N PHE A 104 19.34 -33.45 25.72
CA PHE A 104 19.14 -34.62 26.59
C PHE A 104 19.72 -35.94 26.03
N LEU A 105 20.09 -35.96 24.76
CA LEU A 105 20.77 -37.07 24.06
C LEU A 105 22.30 -36.92 24.04
N ASP A 106 22.84 -35.72 24.30
CA ASP A 106 24.18 -35.24 23.92
C ASP A 106 25.36 -35.94 24.64
N THR A 107 25.08 -36.97 25.42
CA THR A 107 26.09 -37.83 26.07
C THR A 107 26.08 -39.27 25.57
N ARG A 108 25.10 -39.66 24.75
CA ARG A 108 24.84 -41.06 24.41
C ARG A 108 24.95 -41.38 22.92
N LEU A 109 24.87 -40.39 22.05
CA LEU A 109 24.83 -40.59 20.60
C LEU A 109 25.81 -39.70 19.86
N SER A 110 26.37 -40.21 18.76
CA SER A 110 27.13 -39.41 17.80
C SER A 110 26.20 -38.52 16.97
N SER A 111 26.70 -37.44 16.36
CA SER A 111 25.89 -36.58 15.48
C SER A 111 25.26 -37.34 14.30
N ALA A 112 25.95 -38.36 13.78
CA ALA A 112 25.43 -39.24 12.73
C ALA A 112 24.27 -40.11 13.24
N ASP A 113 24.39 -40.66 14.45
CA ASP A 113 23.30 -41.43 15.06
C ASP A 113 22.12 -40.55 15.45
N THR A 114 22.36 -39.34 15.94
CA THR A 114 21.30 -38.36 16.23
C THR A 114 20.52 -38.04 14.95
N SER A 115 21.20 -37.82 13.83
CA SER A 115 20.55 -37.59 12.54
C SER A 115 19.73 -38.81 12.09
N ALA A 116 20.29 -40.03 12.23
CA ALA A 116 19.58 -41.27 11.92
C ALA A 116 18.35 -41.47 12.82
N LEU A 117 18.46 -41.11 14.10
CA LEU A 117 17.36 -41.16 15.06
C LEU A 117 16.24 -40.20 14.67
N VAL A 118 16.55 -38.96 14.30
CA VAL A 118 15.54 -37.97 13.86
C VAL A 118 14.75 -38.49 12.65
N ASN A 119 15.41 -39.14 11.70
CA ASN A 119 14.75 -39.74 10.54
C ASN A 119 13.78 -40.89 10.89
N LEU A 120 13.92 -41.50 12.06
CA LEU A 120 13.00 -42.53 12.58
C LEU A 120 11.84 -41.95 13.39
N LEU A 121 11.91 -40.67 13.75
CA LEU A 121 10.91 -39.98 14.54
C LEU A 121 9.91 -39.27 13.63
N THR A 122 8.66 -39.22 14.09
CA THR A 122 7.58 -38.47 13.46
C THR A 122 6.96 -37.54 14.49
N ALA A 123 6.44 -36.41 14.01
CA ALA A 123 5.65 -35.50 14.82
C ALA A 123 4.33 -36.18 15.29
N PRO A 124 3.60 -35.56 16.25
CA PRO A 124 2.32 -36.10 16.75
C PRO A 124 1.25 -36.26 15.67
N ASP A 125 1.32 -35.46 14.61
CA ASP A 125 0.43 -35.51 13.45
C ASP A 125 0.89 -36.51 12.37
N GLY A 126 1.99 -37.25 12.63
CA GLY A 126 2.59 -38.20 11.71
C GLY A 126 3.51 -37.57 10.65
N SER A 127 3.68 -36.24 10.66
CA SER A 127 4.59 -35.56 9.73
C SER A 127 6.06 -35.87 10.04
N PRO A 128 6.95 -35.82 9.02
CA PRO A 128 8.39 -35.97 9.26
C PRO A 128 8.92 -34.79 10.08
N LEU A 129 9.94 -35.05 10.87
CA LEU A 129 10.68 -34.05 11.62
C LEU A 129 11.98 -33.71 10.88
N GLU A 130 12.43 -32.46 10.98
CA GLU A 130 13.71 -32.01 10.43
C GLU A 130 14.71 -31.81 11.58
N GLY A 131 15.94 -32.30 11.40
CA GLY A 131 17.04 -32.08 12.34
C GLY A 131 17.83 -30.83 11.95
N ILE A 132 18.03 -29.91 12.90
CA ILE A 132 18.83 -28.69 12.75
C ILE A 132 19.79 -28.60 13.94
N ASP A 133 21.06 -28.95 13.73
CA ASP A 133 22.06 -29.05 14.79
C ASP A 133 21.57 -29.90 15.98
N ALA A 134 21.46 -29.31 17.17
CA ALA A 134 20.94 -29.93 18.40
C ALA A 134 19.41 -29.87 18.51
N PHE A 135 18.70 -29.45 17.46
CA PHE A 135 17.24 -29.27 17.50
C PHE A 135 16.53 -30.21 16.53
N VAL A 136 15.30 -30.54 16.89
CA VAL A 136 14.33 -31.16 16.00
C VAL A 136 13.17 -30.21 15.83
N VAL A 137 12.75 -30.00 14.59
CA VAL A 137 11.68 -29.07 14.24
C VAL A 137 10.59 -29.76 13.46
N SER A 138 9.36 -29.32 13.68
CA SER A 138 8.22 -29.70 12.86
C SER A 138 8.25 -28.95 11.54
N THR A 139 7.79 -29.63 10.47
CA THR A 139 7.59 -29.01 9.16
C THR A 139 6.61 -27.83 9.18
N ALA A 140 5.76 -27.72 10.21
CA ALA A 140 4.86 -26.59 10.41
C ALA A 140 5.55 -25.30 10.90
N LEU A 141 6.78 -25.39 11.43
CA LEU A 141 7.50 -24.25 11.98
C LEU A 141 7.84 -23.22 10.89
N LEU A 142 8.37 -23.66 9.74
CA LEU A 142 8.75 -22.75 8.66
C LEU A 142 7.55 -21.94 8.12
N PRO A 143 6.37 -22.53 7.82
CA PRO A 143 5.17 -21.76 7.51
C PRO A 143 4.77 -20.76 8.60
N SER A 144 4.85 -21.15 9.88
CA SER A 144 4.55 -20.24 10.99
C SER A 144 5.51 -19.04 11.04
N LEU A 145 6.82 -19.27 10.90
CA LEU A 145 7.83 -18.20 10.84
C LEU A 145 7.64 -17.33 9.59
N THR A 146 7.20 -17.92 8.47
CA THR A 146 6.87 -17.18 7.24
C THR A 146 5.71 -16.22 7.49
N ALA A 147 4.64 -16.67 8.16
CA ALA A 147 3.51 -15.80 8.50
C ALA A 147 3.93 -14.65 9.46
N ASP A 148 4.72 -14.96 10.49
CA ASP A 148 5.20 -13.96 11.45
C ASP A 148 6.15 -12.94 10.78
N SER A 149 7.08 -13.40 9.93
CA SER A 149 7.97 -12.51 9.16
C SER A 149 7.20 -11.62 8.18
N ALA A 150 6.14 -12.14 7.56
CA ALA A 150 5.26 -11.37 6.69
C ALA A 150 4.50 -10.27 7.46
N SER A 151 3.99 -10.58 8.65
CA SER A 151 3.33 -9.61 9.53
C SER A 151 4.30 -8.50 9.96
N TYR A 152 5.51 -8.87 10.35
CA TYR A 152 6.56 -7.91 10.71
C TYR A 152 6.94 -6.99 9.55
N ALA A 153 7.13 -7.54 8.35
CA ALA A 153 7.43 -6.77 7.14
C ALA A 153 6.37 -5.71 6.83
N LYS A 154 5.08 -6.07 6.95
CA LYS A 154 3.97 -5.12 6.77
C LYS A 154 3.98 -4.01 7.82
N SER A 155 4.12 -4.35 9.10
CA SER A 155 4.19 -3.36 10.17
C SER A 155 5.38 -2.40 10.01
N LEU A 156 6.51 -2.91 9.50
CA LEU A 156 7.69 -2.08 9.23
C LEU A 156 7.45 -1.12 8.05
N ALA A 157 6.78 -1.59 6.98
CA ALA A 157 6.39 -0.75 5.85
C ALA A 157 5.42 0.37 6.28
N GLU A 158 4.41 0.08 7.10
CA GLU A 158 3.48 1.09 7.65
C GLU A 158 4.21 2.13 8.53
N LYS A 159 5.13 1.67 9.38
CA LYS A 159 5.97 2.56 10.21
C LYS A 159 6.90 3.43 9.38
N ALA A 160 7.45 2.89 8.29
CA ALA A 160 8.31 3.65 7.39
C ALA A 160 7.50 4.72 6.64
N HIS A 161 6.31 4.36 6.17
CA HIS A 161 5.39 5.28 5.48
C HIS A 161 4.96 6.43 6.37
N THR A 162 4.48 6.14 7.59
CA THR A 162 4.09 7.17 8.57
C THR A 162 5.23 8.11 8.98
N LYS A 163 6.49 7.65 8.91
CA LYS A 163 7.68 8.47 9.17
C LYS A 163 8.22 9.20 7.94
N GLY A 164 7.64 9.00 6.75
CA GLY A 164 8.16 9.57 5.51
C GLY A 164 9.54 9.04 5.12
N ALA A 165 9.89 7.81 5.50
CA ALA A 165 11.15 7.21 5.10
C ALA A 165 11.14 6.94 3.59
N PRO A 166 12.19 7.31 2.81
CA PRO A 166 12.15 7.18 1.36
C PRO A 166 12.17 5.73 0.89
N ASN A 167 12.99 4.89 1.53
CA ASN A 167 13.20 3.48 1.24
C ASN A 167 13.35 2.68 2.55
N PRO A 168 12.34 1.89 2.95
CA PRO A 168 12.49 1.01 4.10
C PRO A 168 13.49 -0.11 3.80
N THR A 169 14.27 -0.48 4.81
CA THR A 169 15.18 -1.63 4.76
C THR A 169 14.76 -2.66 5.80
N LEU A 170 15.02 -3.92 5.52
CA LEU A 170 14.87 -5.01 6.47
C LEU A 170 16.19 -5.76 6.52
N GLU A 171 16.94 -5.64 7.60
CA GLU A 171 18.18 -6.39 7.78
C GLU A 171 17.88 -7.81 8.28
N PRO A 172 18.64 -8.84 7.85
CA PRO A 172 18.48 -10.20 8.36
C PRO A 172 18.58 -10.28 9.89
N ARG A 173 19.42 -9.42 10.48
CA ARG A 173 19.61 -9.34 11.94
C ARG A 173 18.36 -8.85 12.67
N ASP A 174 17.64 -7.89 12.10
CA ASP A 174 16.41 -7.36 12.70
C ASP A 174 15.27 -8.37 12.62
N LEU A 175 15.17 -9.05 11.47
CA LEU A 175 14.23 -10.16 11.30
C LEU A 175 14.53 -11.30 12.29
N SER A 176 15.80 -11.70 12.42
CA SER A 176 16.22 -12.72 13.37
C SER A 176 15.90 -12.33 14.82
N LYS A 177 16.13 -11.06 15.18
CA LYS A 177 15.78 -10.53 16.51
C LYS A 177 14.27 -10.61 16.76
N HIS A 178 13.45 -10.26 15.78
CA HIS A 178 11.98 -10.36 15.90
C HIS A 178 11.53 -11.81 16.13
N LEU A 179 12.07 -12.75 15.36
CA LEU A 179 11.71 -14.17 15.41
C LEU A 179 12.27 -14.91 16.64
N SER A 180 13.25 -14.34 17.36
CA SER A 180 13.88 -14.97 18.53
C SER A 180 12.93 -15.33 19.68
N SER A 181 11.74 -14.74 19.71
CA SER A 181 10.67 -15.10 20.64
C SER A 181 9.94 -16.40 20.28
N LYS A 182 10.10 -16.90 19.05
CA LYS A 182 9.39 -18.05 18.50
C LYS A 182 10.24 -19.31 18.44
N ALA A 183 11.54 -19.16 18.18
CA ALA A 183 12.46 -20.28 18.03
C ALA A 183 13.88 -19.91 18.48
N PRO A 184 14.74 -20.90 18.77
CA PRO A 184 16.15 -20.70 19.09
C PRO A 184 16.90 -20.04 17.94
N ARG A 185 17.98 -19.33 18.27
CA ARG A 185 18.76 -18.57 17.29
C ARG A 185 19.33 -19.45 16.17
N GLN A 186 19.74 -20.68 16.48
CA GLN A 186 20.28 -21.64 15.53
C GLN A 186 19.22 -22.03 14.48
N VAL A 187 18.02 -22.38 14.95
CA VAL A 187 16.88 -22.69 14.08
C VAL A 187 16.50 -21.50 13.19
N ILE A 188 16.48 -20.29 13.75
CA ILE A 188 16.22 -19.07 12.97
C ILE A 188 17.33 -18.85 11.95
N SER A 189 18.59 -19.04 12.33
CA SER A 189 19.73 -18.87 11.44
C SER A 189 19.70 -19.84 10.26
N HIS A 190 19.18 -21.06 10.46
CA HIS A 190 18.96 -22.03 9.39
C HIS A 190 17.93 -21.52 8.38
N TYR A 191 16.79 -21.00 8.84
CA TYR A 191 15.72 -20.54 7.95
C TYR A 191 15.86 -19.09 7.45
N ILE A 192 16.80 -18.30 7.98
CA ILE A 192 16.85 -16.85 7.68
C ILE A 192 17.08 -16.57 6.18
N SER A 193 17.86 -17.41 5.50
CA SER A 193 18.14 -17.28 4.07
C SER A 193 16.90 -17.48 3.20
N ALA A 194 15.93 -18.28 3.66
CA ALA A 194 14.65 -18.49 2.99
C ALA A 194 13.62 -17.41 3.36
N LEU A 195 13.56 -17.02 4.65
CA LEU A 195 12.57 -16.08 5.17
C LEU A 195 12.84 -14.63 4.74
N HIS A 196 14.10 -14.20 4.77
CA HIS A 196 14.47 -12.80 4.57
C HIS A 196 14.12 -12.25 3.18
N PRO A 197 14.42 -12.92 2.05
CA PRO A 197 14.06 -12.41 0.72
C PRO A 197 12.54 -12.25 0.54
N SER A 198 11.76 -13.21 1.07
CA SER A 198 10.29 -13.16 1.01
C SER A 198 9.74 -11.98 1.82
N ALA A 199 10.22 -11.80 3.05
CA ALA A 199 9.82 -10.70 3.92
C ALA A 199 10.22 -9.33 3.34
N LEU A 200 11.42 -9.22 2.75
CA LEU A 200 11.89 -7.99 2.11
C LEU A 200 11.05 -7.62 0.87
N SER A 201 10.72 -8.62 0.03
CA SER A 201 9.83 -8.42 -1.11
C SER A 201 8.44 -7.95 -0.68
N LEU A 202 7.89 -8.53 0.38
CA LEU A 202 6.59 -8.13 0.93
C LEU A 202 6.62 -6.71 1.52
N LEU A 203 7.69 -6.34 2.22
CA LEU A 203 7.89 -4.99 2.73
C LEU A 203 7.89 -3.97 1.59
N ASN A 204 8.67 -4.21 0.53
CA ASN A 204 8.77 -3.29 -0.60
C ASN A 204 7.44 -3.16 -1.34
N SER A 205 6.79 -4.29 -1.65
CA SER A 205 5.49 -4.27 -2.37
C SER A 205 4.39 -3.61 -1.54
N HIS A 206 4.33 -3.86 -0.23
CA HIS A 206 3.34 -3.21 0.63
C HIS A 206 3.61 -1.71 0.79
N PHE A 207 4.88 -1.33 0.93
CA PHE A 207 5.28 0.07 1.02
C PHE A 207 4.96 0.86 -0.26
N GLU A 208 5.24 0.30 -1.44
CA GLU A 208 4.87 0.91 -2.72
C GLU A 208 3.35 0.96 -2.92
N SER A 209 2.60 -0.03 -2.41
CA SER A 209 1.14 0.02 -2.39
C SER A 209 0.62 1.16 -1.52
N LEU A 210 1.23 1.43 -0.36
CA LEU A 210 0.85 2.55 0.51
C LEU A 210 1.12 3.90 -0.16
N LYS A 211 2.31 4.09 -0.75
CA LYS A 211 2.64 5.28 -1.55
C LYS A 211 1.67 5.48 -2.71
N SER A 212 1.35 4.41 -3.42
CA SER A 212 0.41 4.47 -4.55
C SER A 212 -0.99 4.86 -4.08
N SER A 213 -1.44 4.36 -2.93
CA SER A 213 -2.71 4.77 -2.31
C SER A 213 -2.70 6.25 -1.96
N GLU A 214 -1.67 6.73 -1.27
CA GLU A 214 -1.53 8.15 -0.89
C GLU A 214 -1.53 9.07 -2.11
N ILE A 215 -0.81 8.69 -3.17
CA ILE A 215 -0.80 9.42 -4.45
C ILE A 215 -2.21 9.47 -5.06
N ASN A 216 -2.91 8.34 -5.07
CA ASN A 216 -4.26 8.29 -5.64
C ASN A 216 -5.25 9.10 -4.81
N ASP A 217 -5.15 9.06 -3.48
CA ASP A 217 -5.98 9.85 -2.57
C ASP A 217 -5.72 11.35 -2.77
N ALA A 218 -4.45 11.76 -2.87
CA ALA A 218 -4.06 13.13 -3.17
C ALA A 218 -4.64 13.61 -4.52
N LYS A 219 -4.50 12.80 -5.57
CA LYS A 219 -5.09 13.08 -6.90
C LYS A 219 -6.61 13.18 -6.84
N GLN A 220 -7.27 12.30 -6.09
CA GLN A 220 -8.72 12.31 -5.95
C GLN A 220 -9.20 13.55 -5.19
N ILE A 221 -8.55 13.90 -4.08
CA ILE A 221 -8.83 15.14 -3.33
C ILE A 221 -8.66 16.36 -4.22
N PHE A 222 -7.59 16.40 -5.02
CA PHE A 222 -7.39 17.48 -5.99
C PHE A 222 -8.50 17.52 -7.05
N ALA A 223 -8.88 16.34 -7.59
CA ALA A 223 -9.92 16.23 -8.59
C ALA A 223 -11.28 16.73 -8.07
N ASP A 224 -11.64 16.35 -6.85
CA ASP A 224 -12.91 16.72 -6.23
C ASP A 224 -12.95 18.22 -5.88
N ARG A 225 -11.87 18.76 -5.30
CA ARG A 225 -11.83 20.15 -4.86
C ARG A 225 -11.68 21.15 -6.00
N TYR A 226 -10.88 20.83 -7.01
CA TYR A 226 -10.43 21.79 -8.01
C TYR A 226 -10.87 21.42 -9.42
N TYR A 227 -10.55 20.22 -9.87
CA TYR A 227 -10.79 19.83 -11.26
C TYR A 227 -12.28 19.74 -11.62
N THR A 228 -13.10 19.13 -10.76
CA THR A 228 -14.55 19.01 -11.00
C THR A 228 -15.21 20.38 -11.10
N ARG A 229 -14.84 21.31 -10.22
CA ARG A 229 -15.31 22.70 -10.29
C ARG A 229 -14.88 23.39 -11.58
N LEU A 230 -13.64 23.16 -12.01
CA LEU A 230 -13.12 23.68 -13.27
C LEU A 230 -13.91 23.14 -14.48
N VAL A 231 -14.25 21.86 -14.50
CA VAL A 231 -15.12 21.25 -15.52
C VAL A 231 -16.53 21.85 -15.51
N VAL A 232 -17.12 22.04 -14.32
CA VAL A 232 -18.44 22.70 -14.16
C VAL A 232 -18.42 24.13 -14.70
N HIS A 233 -17.35 24.90 -14.44
CA HIS A 233 -17.17 26.23 -15.01
C HIS A 233 -17.07 26.19 -16.54
N LYS A 234 -16.23 25.30 -17.09
CA LYS A 234 -16.06 25.18 -18.54
C LYS A 234 -17.36 24.81 -19.24
N ARG A 235 -18.14 23.88 -18.69
CA ARG A 235 -19.48 23.54 -19.23
C ARG A 235 -20.46 24.71 -19.20
N ALA A 236 -20.39 25.56 -18.17
CA ALA A 236 -21.22 26.76 -18.11
C ALA A 236 -20.83 27.75 -19.24
N ILE A 237 -19.53 27.92 -19.47
CA ILE A 237 -18.98 28.78 -20.52
C ILE A 237 -19.33 28.24 -21.92
N ASP A 238 -19.20 26.93 -22.13
CA ASP A 238 -19.52 26.27 -23.41
C ASP A 238 -21.00 26.34 -23.77
N GLY A 239 -21.87 26.45 -22.76
CA GLY A 239 -23.31 26.63 -22.95
C GLY A 239 -23.73 28.05 -23.35
N LEU A 240 -22.81 29.01 -23.43
CA LEU A 240 -23.12 30.39 -23.81
C LEU A 240 -23.20 30.56 -25.33
N SER A 241 -24.25 31.24 -25.79
CA SER A 241 -24.48 31.61 -27.19
C SER A 241 -23.53 32.75 -27.64
N ASP A 242 -23.24 33.69 -26.75
CA ASP A 242 -22.38 34.85 -27.03
C ASP A 242 -20.89 34.47 -27.05
N LYS A 243 -20.29 34.58 -28.24
CA LYS A 243 -18.87 34.27 -28.47
C LYS A 243 -17.91 35.23 -27.76
N SER A 244 -18.26 36.52 -27.67
CA SER A 244 -17.41 37.53 -27.04
C SER A 244 -17.36 37.33 -25.53
N LEU A 245 -18.53 37.08 -24.92
CA LEU A 245 -18.63 36.75 -23.50
C LEU A 245 -17.90 35.44 -23.19
N ARG A 246 -18.11 34.40 -24.01
CA ARG A 246 -17.40 33.13 -23.87
C ARG A 246 -15.88 33.33 -23.89
N PHE A 247 -15.34 34.04 -24.89
CA PHE A 247 -13.89 34.29 -24.99
C PHE A 247 -13.33 34.98 -23.75
N LYS A 248 -14.05 35.99 -23.23
CA LYS A 248 -13.65 36.70 -22.01
C LYS A 248 -13.64 35.77 -20.79
N LEU A 249 -14.70 34.98 -20.60
CA LEU A 249 -14.78 34.04 -19.48
C LEU A 249 -13.75 32.91 -19.58
N GLU A 250 -13.41 32.47 -20.79
CA GLU A 250 -12.31 31.52 -21.00
C GLU A 250 -10.96 32.12 -20.56
N ALA A 251 -10.70 33.38 -20.90
CA ALA A 251 -9.50 34.08 -20.45
C ALA A 251 -9.47 34.25 -18.92
N ASP A 252 -10.61 34.55 -18.30
CA ASP A 252 -10.72 34.70 -16.85
C ASP A 252 -10.53 33.36 -16.12
N LEU A 253 -11.11 32.28 -16.65
CA LEU A 253 -10.92 30.94 -16.12
C LEU A 253 -9.46 30.48 -16.26
N LEU A 254 -8.78 30.87 -17.35
CA LEU A 254 -7.35 30.64 -17.53
C LEU A 254 -6.52 31.37 -16.46
N ILE A 255 -6.86 32.62 -16.14
CA ILE A 255 -6.24 33.36 -15.04
C ILE A 255 -6.49 32.66 -13.70
N HIS A 256 -7.73 32.24 -13.43
CA HIS A 256 -8.07 31.49 -12.22
C HIS A 256 -7.26 30.19 -12.08
N CYS A 257 -7.09 29.45 -13.18
CA CYS A 257 -6.22 28.27 -13.18
C CYS A 257 -4.79 28.62 -12.74
N ARG A 258 -4.23 29.72 -13.25
CA ARG A 258 -2.87 30.15 -12.93
C ARG A 258 -2.71 30.68 -11.51
N GLU A 259 -3.71 31.39 -10.99
CA GLU A 259 -3.64 32.04 -9.69
C GLU A 259 -4.08 31.15 -8.53
N VAL A 260 -4.90 30.11 -8.80
CA VAL A 260 -5.49 29.28 -7.74
C VAL A 260 -5.17 27.80 -7.92
N ILE A 261 -5.41 27.25 -9.11
CA ILE A 261 -5.30 25.80 -9.34
C ILE A 261 -3.84 25.35 -9.35
N ILE A 262 -2.96 26.05 -10.07
CA ILE A 262 -1.52 25.72 -10.15
C ILE A 262 -0.84 25.87 -8.77
N PRO A 263 -1.07 26.96 -8.00
CA PRO A 263 -0.55 27.04 -6.64
C PRO A 263 -1.06 25.91 -5.73
N SER A 264 -2.35 25.55 -5.83
CA SER A 264 -2.91 24.45 -5.04
C SER A 264 -2.30 23.09 -5.42
N LEU A 265 -1.93 22.88 -6.69
CA LEU A 265 -1.17 21.69 -7.11
C LEU A 265 0.21 21.62 -6.44
N SER A 266 0.82 22.77 -6.12
CA SER A 266 2.15 22.81 -5.52
C SER A 266 2.19 22.19 -4.12
N GLU A 267 1.04 22.13 -3.43
CA GLU A 267 0.88 21.45 -2.14
C GLU A 267 1.14 19.93 -2.23
N TYR A 268 1.07 19.34 -3.44
CA TYR A 268 1.22 17.91 -3.68
C TYR A 268 2.59 17.51 -4.26
N ILE A 269 3.54 18.46 -4.39
CA ILE A 269 4.87 18.20 -4.96
C ILE A 269 5.63 17.12 -4.17
N THR A 270 5.50 17.12 -2.84
CA THR A 270 6.22 16.20 -1.96
C THR A 270 5.63 14.79 -1.96
N THR A 271 4.31 14.66 -2.19
CA THR A 271 3.59 13.40 -2.12
C THR A 271 3.42 12.73 -3.48
N THR A 272 3.42 13.50 -4.56
CA THR A 272 3.07 13.00 -5.90
C THR A 272 4.15 13.30 -6.94
N PRO A 273 4.86 12.27 -7.42
CA PRO A 273 5.85 12.41 -8.48
C PRO A 273 5.26 13.05 -9.75
N GLY A 274 6.05 13.93 -10.39
CA GLY A 274 5.68 14.58 -11.66
C GLY A 274 4.78 15.82 -11.53
N VAL A 275 4.33 16.19 -10.32
CA VAL A 275 3.54 17.42 -10.10
C VAL A 275 4.31 18.68 -10.46
N GLU A 276 5.61 18.73 -10.19
CA GLU A 276 6.45 19.88 -10.54
C GLU A 276 6.49 20.10 -12.06
N GLU A 277 6.73 19.03 -12.83
CA GLU A 277 6.71 19.07 -14.30
C GLU A 277 5.32 19.46 -14.82
N LEU A 278 4.25 18.94 -14.21
CA LEU A 278 2.89 19.33 -14.53
C LEU A 278 2.67 20.84 -14.31
N CYS A 279 3.13 21.39 -13.19
CA CYS A 279 2.99 22.82 -12.90
C CYS A 279 3.70 23.69 -13.94
N VAL A 280 4.86 23.26 -14.45
CA VAL A 280 5.56 23.94 -15.55
C VAL A 280 4.71 23.91 -16.83
N LYS A 281 4.23 22.73 -17.24
CA LYS A 281 3.36 22.57 -18.43
C LYS A 281 2.09 23.42 -18.34
N LEU A 282 1.47 23.48 -17.16
CA LEU A 282 0.26 24.28 -16.93
C LEU A 282 0.53 25.79 -16.99
N LYS A 283 1.71 26.25 -16.57
CA LYS A 283 2.11 27.67 -16.70
C LYS A 283 2.36 28.06 -18.15
N GLU A 284 2.91 27.14 -18.94
CA GLU A 284 3.19 27.34 -20.37
C GLU A 284 1.95 27.27 -21.25
N ALA A 285 0.89 26.59 -20.79
CA ALA A 285 -0.37 26.49 -21.51
C ALA A 285 -0.97 27.88 -21.78
N ARG A 286 -1.14 28.20 -23.08
CA ARG A 286 -1.71 29.46 -23.56
C ARG A 286 -3.23 29.45 -23.61
N GLU A 287 -3.84 28.27 -23.64
CA GLU A 287 -5.27 28.06 -23.80
C GLU A 287 -5.80 27.07 -22.76
N LEU A 288 -7.09 27.20 -22.42
CA LEU A 288 -7.76 26.30 -21.49
C LEU A 288 -7.69 24.84 -21.94
N GLY A 289 -7.79 24.56 -23.24
CA GLY A 289 -7.73 23.20 -23.76
C GLY A 289 -6.45 22.46 -23.36
N GLY A 290 -5.31 23.16 -23.39
CA GLY A 290 -4.03 22.62 -22.93
C GLY A 290 -4.03 22.32 -21.43
N ILE A 291 -4.61 23.20 -20.61
CA ILE A 291 -4.76 22.98 -19.17
C ILE A 291 -5.60 21.74 -18.88
N PHE A 292 -6.77 21.62 -19.51
CA PHE A 292 -7.64 20.47 -19.31
C PHE A 292 -6.98 19.16 -19.74
N SER A 293 -6.25 19.17 -20.86
CA SER A 293 -5.49 18.01 -21.33
C SER A 293 -4.45 17.55 -20.30
N HIS A 294 -3.61 18.47 -19.82
CA HIS A 294 -2.58 18.14 -18.82
C HIS A 294 -3.16 17.69 -17.48
N LEU A 295 -4.24 18.32 -17.00
CA LEU A 295 -4.92 17.91 -15.76
C LEU A 295 -5.62 16.56 -15.91
N ALA A 296 -6.23 16.27 -17.06
CA ALA A 296 -6.85 14.97 -17.33
C ALA A 296 -5.81 13.84 -17.28
N THR A 297 -4.66 14.01 -17.94
CA THR A 297 -3.56 13.03 -17.89
C THR A 297 -3.05 12.81 -16.46
N PHE A 298 -2.96 13.87 -15.65
CA PHE A 298 -2.53 13.76 -14.25
C PHE A 298 -3.50 12.95 -13.37
N ILE A 299 -4.81 13.17 -13.55
CA ILE A 299 -5.90 12.52 -12.80
C ILE A 299 -6.20 11.12 -13.35
N GLY A 300 -5.64 10.76 -14.51
CA GLY A 300 -5.78 9.44 -15.14
C GLY A 300 -7.01 9.32 -16.03
N ASP A 301 -7.33 10.38 -16.78
CA ASP A 301 -8.44 10.50 -17.73
C ASP A 301 -9.83 10.20 -17.14
N LYS A 302 -9.94 10.16 -15.80
CA LYS A 302 -11.22 10.07 -15.11
C LYS A 302 -11.92 11.42 -15.21
N VAL A 303 -12.82 11.52 -16.19
CA VAL A 303 -13.79 12.61 -16.25
C VAL A 303 -14.68 12.50 -15.00
N PRO A 304 -14.90 13.60 -14.25
CA PRO A 304 -15.83 13.59 -13.13
C PRO A 304 -17.18 13.05 -13.59
N ASP A 305 -17.78 12.17 -12.80
CA ASP A 305 -19.10 11.64 -13.13
C ASP A 305 -20.17 12.75 -13.06
N MET A 306 -21.32 12.48 -13.68
CA MET A 306 -22.40 13.47 -13.76
C MET A 306 -22.94 13.85 -12.38
N ASP A 307 -22.92 12.92 -11.44
CA ASP A 307 -23.46 13.11 -10.09
C ASP A 307 -22.54 14.01 -9.26
N ALA A 308 -21.24 13.80 -9.30
CA ALA A 308 -20.23 14.66 -8.67
C ALA A 308 -20.26 16.07 -9.25
N MET A 309 -20.37 16.20 -10.58
CA MET A 309 -20.53 17.52 -11.21
C MET A 309 -21.81 18.22 -10.76
N GLN A 310 -22.92 17.49 -10.65
CA GLN A 310 -24.20 18.04 -10.20
C GLN A 310 -24.14 18.45 -8.71
N ALA A 311 -23.51 17.65 -7.86
CA ALA A 311 -23.29 17.96 -6.45
C ALA A 311 -22.42 19.23 -6.28
N VAL A 312 -21.31 19.34 -7.02
CA VAL A 312 -20.45 20.54 -7.00
C VAL A 312 -21.22 21.76 -7.50
N LYS A 313 -21.99 21.62 -8.58
CA LYS A 313 -22.85 22.67 -9.11
C LYS A 313 -23.89 23.13 -8.08
N GLU A 314 -24.51 22.21 -7.35
CA GLU A 314 -25.46 22.52 -6.28
C GLU A 314 -24.80 23.23 -5.11
N SER A 315 -23.62 22.77 -4.69
CA SER A 315 -22.79 23.44 -3.67
C SER A 315 -22.49 24.89 -4.08
N MET A 316 -22.07 25.12 -5.33
CA MET A 316 -21.83 26.47 -5.85
C MET A 316 -23.09 27.34 -5.86
N ILE A 317 -24.27 26.77 -6.15
CA ILE A 317 -25.55 27.49 -6.06
C ILE A 317 -25.85 27.87 -4.61
N GLN A 318 -25.55 27.01 -3.63
CA GLN A 318 -25.73 27.34 -2.22
C GLN A 318 -24.76 28.45 -1.78
N ASP A 319 -23.50 28.41 -2.21
CA ASP A 319 -22.53 29.49 -1.95
C ASP A 319 -23.02 30.84 -2.48
N LEU A 320 -23.57 30.86 -3.70
CA LEU A 320 -24.15 32.08 -4.29
C LEU A 320 -25.37 32.57 -3.52
N LYS A 321 -26.23 31.66 -3.04
CA LYS A 321 -27.37 32.03 -2.18
C LYS A 321 -26.91 32.57 -0.83
N ALA A 322 -25.86 31.99 -0.25
CA ALA A 322 -25.29 32.45 1.01
C ALA A 322 -24.71 33.86 0.87
N GLN A 323 -24.09 34.19 -0.27
CA GLN A 323 -23.65 35.56 -0.60
C GLN A 323 -24.83 36.52 -0.86
N LEU A 324 -25.93 36.02 -1.42
CA LEU A 324 -27.12 36.82 -1.69
C LEU A 324 -27.85 37.26 -0.41
N GLN A 325 -27.83 36.45 0.66
CA GLN A 325 -28.54 36.76 1.91
C GLN A 325 -28.07 38.06 2.60
N PRO A 326 -26.75 38.32 2.77
CA PRO A 326 -26.26 39.55 3.39
C PRO A 326 -26.05 40.72 2.42
N SER A 327 -26.18 40.51 1.10
CA SER A 327 -25.91 41.55 0.11
C SER A 327 -26.99 42.65 0.15
N ASN A 328 -26.53 43.90 0.21
CA ASN A 328 -27.38 45.09 0.22
C ASN A 328 -27.21 45.95 -1.06
N ASP A 329 -26.30 45.58 -1.95
CA ASP A 329 -26.08 46.29 -3.22
C ASP A 329 -27.04 45.74 -4.30
N PRO A 330 -27.97 46.54 -4.84
CA PRO A 330 -28.91 46.10 -5.86
C PRO A 330 -28.23 45.48 -7.10
N ALA A 331 -27.06 45.98 -7.49
CA ALA A 331 -26.31 45.44 -8.63
C ALA A 331 -25.76 44.03 -8.35
N GLU A 332 -25.17 43.84 -7.17
CA GLU A 332 -24.70 42.54 -6.70
C GLU A 332 -25.85 41.53 -6.55
N ILE A 333 -26.97 41.94 -5.95
CA ILE A 333 -28.19 41.12 -5.81
C ILE A 333 -28.67 40.62 -7.17
N VAL A 334 -28.79 41.50 -8.17
CA VAL A 334 -29.23 41.13 -9.51
C VAL A 334 -28.27 40.14 -10.14
N LEU A 335 -26.96 40.38 -10.03
CA LEU A 335 -25.94 39.48 -10.56
C LEU A 335 -26.04 38.10 -9.91
N LEU A 336 -26.04 38.01 -8.59
CA LEU A 336 -26.14 36.75 -7.85
C LEU A 336 -27.40 35.97 -8.22
N VAL A 337 -28.55 36.65 -8.36
CA VAL A 337 -29.80 36.02 -8.82
C VAL A 337 -29.67 35.47 -10.23
N LEU A 338 -29.08 36.22 -11.16
CA LEU A 338 -28.84 35.76 -12.53
C LEU A 338 -27.92 34.53 -12.56
N LEU A 339 -26.84 34.53 -11.77
CA LEU A 339 -25.92 33.39 -11.67
C LEU A 339 -26.61 32.14 -11.12
N ILE A 340 -27.44 32.29 -10.09
CA ILE A 340 -28.23 31.18 -9.53
C ILE A 340 -29.20 30.63 -10.58
N LEU A 341 -29.88 31.48 -11.34
CA LEU A 341 -30.82 31.07 -12.40
C LEU A 341 -30.10 30.35 -13.55
N LEU A 342 -28.96 30.89 -13.99
CA LEU A 342 -28.12 30.28 -15.02
C LEU A 342 -27.58 28.93 -14.57
N ALA A 343 -27.05 28.86 -13.35
CA ALA A 343 -26.57 27.60 -12.80
C ALA A 343 -27.71 26.57 -12.72
N ARG A 344 -28.91 26.93 -12.28
CA ARG A 344 -30.04 25.98 -12.20
C ARG A 344 -30.48 25.42 -13.55
N ARG A 345 -30.39 26.20 -14.62
CA ARG A 345 -30.87 25.79 -15.95
C ARG A 345 -29.79 25.27 -16.89
N GLY A 346 -28.54 25.69 -16.70
CA GLY A 346 -27.42 25.33 -17.56
C GLY A 346 -26.75 24.01 -17.17
N HIS A 347 -25.80 23.58 -18.01
CA HIS A 347 -24.98 22.39 -17.77
C HIS A 347 -23.82 22.60 -16.77
N GLY A 348 -23.68 23.81 -16.23
CA GLY A 348 -22.63 24.17 -15.29
C GLY A 348 -23.03 25.36 -14.40
N ALA A 349 -22.06 25.91 -13.67
CA ALA A 349 -22.24 27.09 -12.84
C ALA A 349 -21.06 28.06 -13.03
N LEU A 350 -21.32 29.37 -13.02
CA LEU A 350 -20.29 30.41 -13.05
C LEU A 350 -20.15 31.02 -11.66
N ARG A 351 -18.91 31.30 -11.26
CA ARG A 351 -18.59 32.12 -10.08
C ARG A 351 -17.87 33.36 -10.61
N PHE A 352 -18.44 34.53 -10.38
CA PHE A 352 -17.83 35.78 -10.83
C PHE A 352 -17.12 36.46 -9.66
N SER A 353 -15.95 37.04 -9.93
CA SER A 353 -15.39 38.05 -9.02
C SER A 353 -16.11 39.39 -9.25
N GLU A 354 -16.14 40.24 -8.24
CA GLU A 354 -16.74 41.59 -8.26
C GLU A 354 -16.26 42.46 -9.45
N LYS A 355 -15.15 42.09 -10.08
CA LYS A 355 -14.56 42.76 -11.26
C LYS A 355 -15.46 42.78 -12.50
N TYR A 356 -16.49 41.91 -12.59
CA TYR A 356 -17.39 41.85 -13.76
C TYR A 356 -18.74 42.53 -13.56
N ILE A 357 -19.07 42.95 -12.33
CA ILE A 357 -20.26 43.78 -12.04
C ILE A 357 -20.36 45.01 -13.00
N PRO A 358 -19.27 45.73 -13.33
CA PRO A 358 -19.33 46.89 -14.23
C PRO A 358 -19.61 46.55 -15.71
N VAL A 359 -19.45 45.29 -16.11
CA VAL A 359 -19.73 44.81 -17.48
C VAL A 359 -21.21 44.48 -17.63
N PHE A 360 -21.83 43.99 -16.55
CA PHE A 360 -23.25 43.63 -16.51
C PHE A 360 -24.17 44.80 -16.09
N VAL A 361 -23.63 45.81 -15.40
CA VAL A 361 -24.34 47.03 -15.00
C VAL A 361 -23.60 48.27 -15.53
N PRO A 362 -24.11 48.96 -16.56
CA PRO A 362 -23.45 50.13 -17.14
C PRO A 362 -23.20 51.24 -16.12
N LYS A 363 -22.03 51.90 -16.21
CA LYS A 363 -21.54 52.94 -15.28
C LYS A 363 -22.48 54.13 -15.02
N LYS A 364 -23.51 54.37 -15.84
CA LYS A 364 -24.50 55.44 -15.64
C LYS A 364 -25.69 55.04 -14.74
N GLN A 365 -25.96 53.73 -14.53
CA GLN A 365 -26.97 53.28 -13.57
C GLN A 365 -26.51 53.46 -12.11
N ARG A 366 -25.20 53.33 -11.87
CA ARG A 366 -24.55 53.61 -10.57
C ARG A 366 -24.70 55.05 -10.08
N LYS A 367 -25.12 55.99 -10.94
CA LYS A 367 -25.31 57.42 -10.60
C LYS A 367 -26.78 57.81 -10.40
N GLN A 368 -27.74 56.92 -10.68
CA GLN A 368 -29.16 57.16 -10.40
C GLN A 368 -29.59 56.33 -9.18
N LYS A 369 -29.47 56.92 -7.98
CA LYS A 369 -30.12 56.40 -6.78
C LYS A 369 -31.61 56.14 -7.09
N GLY A 370 -32.03 54.87 -7.10
CA GLY A 370 -33.43 54.44 -7.23
C GLY A 370 -33.84 53.72 -8.52
N ALA A 371 -33.02 53.70 -9.59
CA ALA A 371 -33.38 52.98 -10.84
C ALA A 371 -33.01 51.48 -10.79
N GLU A 372 -31.94 51.15 -10.06
CA GLU A 372 -31.45 49.77 -9.88
C GLU A 372 -32.42 48.94 -9.04
N GLU A 373 -33.10 49.57 -8.08
CA GLU A 373 -34.10 48.95 -7.20
C GLU A 373 -35.32 48.46 -7.99
N GLY A 374 -35.77 49.21 -9.02
CA GLY A 374 -36.91 48.84 -9.85
C GLY A 374 -36.61 47.71 -10.84
N VAL A 375 -35.40 47.64 -11.40
CA VAL A 375 -34.97 46.54 -12.28
C VAL A 375 -34.69 45.29 -11.44
N ALA A 376 -34.04 45.44 -10.29
CA ALA A 376 -33.80 44.39 -9.33
C ALA A 376 -35.12 43.81 -8.79
N GLU A 377 -36.06 44.63 -8.34
CA GLU A 377 -37.38 44.19 -7.89
C GLU A 377 -38.18 43.55 -9.02
N LYS A 378 -38.11 44.05 -10.25
CA LYS A 378 -38.82 43.46 -11.39
C LYS A 378 -38.27 42.09 -11.76
N LEU A 379 -36.95 41.93 -11.78
CA LEU A 379 -36.29 40.63 -11.98
C LEU A 379 -36.52 39.68 -10.80
N LEU A 380 -36.49 40.16 -9.54
CA LEU A 380 -36.85 39.37 -8.37
C LEU A 380 -38.32 38.93 -8.40
N ARG A 381 -39.24 39.82 -8.78
CA ARG A 381 -40.68 39.54 -8.90
C ARG A 381 -40.96 38.60 -10.06
N GLU A 382 -40.28 38.72 -11.20
CA GLU A 382 -40.40 37.76 -12.32
C GLU A 382 -39.79 36.40 -11.98
N ALA A 383 -38.64 36.37 -11.29
CA ALA A 383 -38.02 35.16 -10.77
C ALA A 383 -38.92 34.43 -9.75
N LYS A 384 -39.66 35.19 -8.93
CA LYS A 384 -40.62 34.66 -7.95
C LYS A 384 -41.98 34.28 -8.58
N ARG A 385 -42.43 34.96 -9.65
CA ARG A 385 -43.76 34.74 -10.27
C ARG A 385 -43.79 33.70 -11.37
N LYS A 386 -42.74 33.55 -12.16
CA LYS A 386 -42.71 32.57 -13.26
C LYS A 386 -42.17 31.24 -12.73
N LYS A 387 -42.94 30.15 -12.84
CA LYS A 387 -42.38 28.79 -12.91
C LYS A 387 -41.46 28.77 -14.14
N LEU A 388 -40.23 29.19 -13.93
CA LEU A 388 -39.25 29.47 -14.96
C LEU A 388 -38.77 28.13 -15.53
N SER A 389 -39.52 27.57 -16.49
CA SER A 389 -39.17 26.36 -17.22
C SER A 389 -38.66 26.59 -18.65
N LYS A 390 -38.97 27.72 -19.31
CA LYS A 390 -38.45 28.08 -20.65
C LYS A 390 -38.07 29.57 -20.71
N GLY A 391 -36.95 29.92 -21.37
CA GLY A 391 -36.55 31.30 -21.68
C GLY A 391 -35.67 32.12 -20.73
N VAL A 392 -34.84 31.51 -19.87
CA VAL A 392 -33.80 32.24 -19.10
C VAL A 392 -32.61 32.66 -19.98
N PRO A 393 -32.12 31.83 -20.93
CA PRO A 393 -31.12 32.27 -21.90
C PRO A 393 -31.63 33.44 -22.75
N GLU A 394 -32.87 33.40 -23.22
CA GLU A 394 -33.50 34.49 -23.98
C GLU A 394 -33.72 35.76 -23.13
N LEU A 395 -33.96 35.62 -21.82
CA LEU A 395 -34.01 36.73 -20.87
C LEU A 395 -32.63 37.35 -20.66
N LEU A 396 -31.58 36.53 -20.60
CA LEU A 396 -30.20 37.00 -20.52
C LEU A 396 -29.81 37.71 -21.80
N ASP A 397 -30.05 37.10 -22.96
CA ASP A 397 -29.81 37.70 -24.27
C ASP A 397 -30.64 38.97 -24.46
N GLY A 398 -31.88 39.01 -23.96
CA GLY A 398 -32.74 40.18 -23.98
C GLY A 398 -32.22 41.31 -23.08
N VAL A 399 -31.81 41.01 -21.85
CA VAL A 399 -31.21 41.98 -20.92
C VAL A 399 -29.88 42.50 -21.48
N MET A 400 -29.02 41.61 -21.97
CA MET A 400 -27.72 41.95 -22.56
C MET A 400 -27.84 42.71 -23.89
N SER A 401 -28.78 42.32 -24.77
CA SER A 401 -29.13 43.04 -26.00
C SER A 401 -29.66 44.44 -25.71
N THR A 402 -30.50 44.59 -24.68
CA THR A 402 -31.06 45.89 -24.28
C THR A 402 -29.97 46.78 -23.68
N ILE A 403 -29.03 46.22 -22.92
CA ILE A 403 -27.86 46.92 -22.39
C ILE A 403 -26.92 47.35 -23.53
N ALA A 404 -26.63 46.47 -24.49
CA ALA A 404 -25.76 46.74 -25.63
C ALA A 404 -26.38 47.76 -26.62
N LYS A 405 -27.69 47.68 -26.90
CA LYS A 405 -28.39 48.65 -27.75
C LYS A 405 -28.41 50.05 -27.13
N LYS A 406 -28.58 50.15 -25.80
CA LYS A 406 -28.52 51.46 -25.11
C LYS A 406 -27.12 52.06 -25.10
N GLN A 407 -26.07 51.24 -25.00
CA GLN A 407 -24.69 51.72 -25.15
C GLN A 407 -24.44 52.29 -26.56
N LYS A 408 -24.94 51.64 -27.61
CA LYS A 408 -24.75 52.06 -29.00
C LYS A 408 -25.51 53.35 -29.36
N VAL A 409 -26.74 53.52 -28.86
CA VAL A 409 -27.53 54.75 -29.01
C VAL A 409 -26.85 55.93 -28.28
N GLU A 410 -26.27 55.69 -27.11
CA GLU A 410 -25.56 56.74 -26.35
C GLU A 410 -24.22 57.15 -26.97
N GLU A 411 -23.54 56.25 -27.69
CA GLU A 411 -22.33 56.57 -28.47
C GLU A 411 -22.65 57.45 -29.69
N GLU A 412 -23.74 57.15 -30.41
CA GLU A 412 -24.24 57.97 -31.52
C GLU A 412 -24.73 59.36 -31.06
N ASP A 413 -25.36 59.46 -29.88
CA ASP A 413 -25.80 60.75 -29.32
C ASP A 413 -24.63 61.61 -28.81
N LEU A 414 -23.54 60.97 -28.34
CA LEU A 414 -22.29 61.65 -27.98
C LEU A 414 -21.51 62.14 -29.22
N GLU A 415 -21.55 61.41 -30.33
CA GLU A 415 -21.00 61.87 -31.61
C GLU A 415 -21.81 63.03 -32.21
N LYS A 416 -23.15 63.01 -32.11
CA LYS A 416 -24.00 64.14 -32.53
C LYS A 416 -23.73 65.41 -31.71
N LEU A 417 -23.45 65.28 -30.41
CA LEU A 417 -23.08 66.42 -29.56
C LEU A 417 -21.68 66.98 -29.89
N LYS A 418 -20.74 66.15 -30.35
CA LYS A 418 -19.44 66.62 -30.85
C LYS A 418 -19.54 67.30 -32.21
N GLY A 419 -20.51 66.92 -33.05
CA GLY A 419 -20.79 67.57 -34.34
C GLY A 419 -21.37 68.98 -34.24
N ILE A 420 -21.98 69.35 -33.10
CA ILE A 420 -22.56 70.69 -32.89
C ILE A 420 -21.48 71.71 -32.44
N GLY A 421 -20.33 71.26 -31.93
CA GLY A 421 -19.27 72.12 -31.41
C GLY A 421 -18.35 72.78 -32.46
N ASN A 422 -18.44 72.41 -33.75
CA ASN A 422 -17.53 72.88 -34.79
C ASN A 422 -18.07 74.03 -35.67
N ASN A 423 -19.26 74.58 -35.38
CA ASN A 423 -19.88 75.64 -36.19
C ASN A 423 -19.96 77.02 -35.51
N MET A 424 -19.18 77.30 -34.46
CA MET A 424 -19.14 78.64 -33.83
C MET A 424 -17.71 79.09 -33.50
N VAL A 425 -16.84 79.29 -34.50
CA VAL A 425 -15.72 80.26 -34.41
C VAL A 425 -15.37 80.79 -35.82
N GLU A 426 -16.15 81.74 -36.32
CA GLU A 426 -15.69 82.76 -37.27
C GLU A 426 -16.28 84.10 -36.78
N PHE A 427 -15.56 85.21 -37.03
CA PHE A 427 -15.64 86.55 -36.41
C PHE A 427 -14.92 86.66 -35.06
N GLY A 428 -13.87 87.47 -34.87
CA GLY A 428 -13.20 88.42 -35.74
C GLY A 428 -12.31 89.33 -34.88
N LEU A 429 -11.13 89.65 -35.41
CA LEU A 429 -10.40 90.93 -35.32
C LEU A 429 -10.02 91.51 -33.94
N GLY A 430 -8.70 91.66 -33.75
CA GLY A 430 -8.06 92.99 -33.82
C GLY A 430 -7.50 93.61 -32.53
N SER A 431 -6.33 94.26 -32.69
CA SER A 431 -5.57 95.11 -31.75
C SER A 431 -4.70 94.35 -30.73
N ASP A 432 -3.37 94.52 -30.62
CA ASP A 432 -2.48 95.67 -30.93
C ASP A 432 -1.26 95.31 -31.79
#